data_AF-A0A3D5D4H2-F1
#
_entry.id   AF-A0A3D5D4H2-F1
#
_cell.length_a   1.000
_cell.length_b   1.000
_cell.length_c   1.000
_cell.angle_alpha   90.00
_cell.angle_beta   90.00
_cell.angle_gamma   90.00
#
_symmetry.space_group_name_H-M   'P 1'
#
loop_
_entity.id
_entity.type
_entity.pdbx_description
1 polymer ?
#
loop_
_entity_poly.entity_id
_entity_poly.type
_entity_poly.pdbx_seq_one_letter_code
_entity_poly.pdbx_strand_id
1 'polypeptide(L)'
;MKNIVLVLAGLVVGAAIVIAVKSDGSAPANGADPSKLERQNAELRKKLQAAEQKSGGVEVIESTTEKVVFQTKAQTPEEIIAELRRIQPKADNRERAMREVIHYLTSLTKAGEPALPAIDQFLATNEDVEYEETALAFRRQQKATEGARENGEEPRRNAADFVRSGLGSYFLAGAVEKLEREFTPQSMRIGLFFVLHDIGTAKAEAVLVRVLETTGRGAEVAYLDLILSQLAGEVYKDKVLEVVKDLLMNPVEGGTSLFDEASHMILFGLLTKYKDGTFIEEAKNRILTPDGRVDGAVVNYLSTLLGDKAVPLLYAKLQDDAVTNNGDRMALGDAVLRHVGTHPESDAYFKEVITNEELGPFRFLALGHLVGGDTSKDTLRQRQKLITDIKADTEDEGLHRMLDGTHDRLDVMIDPSKAKEQENDPNSQNRGIENLFNGLFNRGNRNKE
;
A
#
# COMPACT_ATOMS: atom_id res chain seq x y z
N MET A 1 66.44 -2.39 0.19
CA MET A 1 65.69 -1.12 0.40
C MET A 1 64.81 -0.95 -0.83
N LYS A 2 63.48 -1.14 -0.73
CA LYS A 2 62.44 -0.19 -0.29
C LYS A 2 62.08 0.86 -1.38
N ASN A 3 60.90 0.64 -1.99
CA ASN A 3 59.98 1.62 -2.63
C ASN A 3 60.51 2.30 -3.93
N ILE A 4 59.73 2.50 -5.01
CA ILE A 4 58.54 3.36 -5.21
C ILE A 4 57.87 3.00 -6.57
N VAL A 5 56.60 3.32 -6.93
CA VAL A 5 55.26 3.21 -6.30
C VAL A 5 54.17 3.57 -7.36
N LEU A 6 52.97 2.93 -7.34
CA LEU A 6 51.72 3.31 -8.08
C LEU A 6 51.76 3.34 -9.64
N VAL A 7 50.66 3.28 -10.44
CA VAL A 7 49.35 2.56 -10.40
C VAL A 7 48.66 2.78 -11.78
N LEU A 8 47.61 1.99 -12.14
CA LEU A 8 46.76 2.10 -13.37
C LEU A 8 47.49 1.83 -14.71
N ALA A 9 46.96 1.15 -15.73
CA ALA A 9 45.58 0.93 -16.16
C ALA A 9 45.45 -0.38 -16.98
N GLY A 10 44.28 -1.03 -16.94
CA GLY A 10 44.00 -2.29 -17.63
C GLY A 10 42.66 -2.26 -18.38
N LEU A 11 42.55 -1.39 -19.38
CA LEU A 11 41.37 -1.23 -20.21
C LEU A 11 41.44 -2.23 -21.39
N VAL A 12 40.61 -3.28 -21.38
CA VAL A 12 40.52 -4.22 -22.52
C VAL A 12 39.13 -4.13 -23.15
N VAL A 13 39.13 -3.80 -24.43
CA VAL A 13 37.95 -3.51 -25.26
C VAL A 13 37.22 -4.80 -25.64
N GLY A 14 35.92 -4.86 -25.37
CA GLY A 14 35.04 -5.90 -25.91
C GLY A 14 34.69 -5.62 -27.37
N ALA A 15 35.14 -6.48 -28.28
CA ALA A 15 34.79 -6.39 -29.70
C ALA A 15 33.48 -7.16 -29.98
N ALA A 16 32.39 -6.42 -30.19
CA ALA A 16 31.15 -6.98 -30.71
C ALA A 16 31.22 -7.15 -32.23
N ILE A 17 30.88 -8.33 -32.75
CA ILE A 17 30.70 -8.55 -34.19
C ILE A 17 29.20 -8.52 -34.50
N VAL A 18 28.77 -7.41 -35.10
CA VAL A 18 27.43 -7.27 -35.70
C VAL A 18 27.47 -7.89 -37.10
N ILE A 19 26.61 -8.89 -37.36
CA ILE A 19 26.36 -9.37 -38.72
C ILE A 19 25.08 -8.69 -39.22
N ALA A 20 25.24 -7.73 -40.13
CA ALA A 20 24.14 -7.13 -40.85
C ALA A 20 23.78 -7.99 -42.08
N VAL A 21 22.52 -8.40 -42.19
CA VAL A 21 21.95 -8.94 -43.44
C VAL A 21 20.81 -8.03 -43.88
N LYS A 22 21.01 -7.35 -45.00
CA LYS A 22 19.97 -6.64 -45.76
C LYS A 22 19.90 -7.23 -47.16
N SER A 23 18.72 -7.72 -47.54
CA SER A 23 18.23 -7.66 -48.92
C SER A 23 16.74 -8.04 -48.93
N ASP A 24 15.95 -7.26 -49.64
CA ASP A 24 14.50 -7.39 -49.75
C ASP A 24 14.06 -8.61 -50.58
N GLY A 25 12.78 -9.00 -50.40
CA GLY A 25 11.92 -9.35 -51.53
C GLY A 25 12.09 -10.72 -52.22
N SER A 26 11.06 -11.55 -52.07
CA SER A 26 10.65 -12.60 -53.01
C SER A 26 11.46 -13.91 -53.05
N ALA A 27 10.81 -14.99 -52.60
CA ALA A 27 11.08 -16.37 -53.02
C ALA A 27 10.76 -16.52 -54.54
N PRO A 28 11.34 -17.48 -55.31
CA PRO A 28 11.45 -18.90 -54.90
C PRO A 28 12.71 -19.70 -55.30
N ALA A 29 12.89 -20.82 -54.59
CA ALA A 29 13.49 -22.11 -54.99
C ALA A 29 14.72 -22.17 -55.92
N ASN A 30 15.87 -22.62 -55.39
CA ASN A 30 16.43 -23.95 -55.73
C ASN A 30 17.66 -24.34 -54.88
N GLY A 31 17.95 -25.64 -54.81
CA GLY A 31 18.80 -26.30 -53.81
C GLY A 31 20.23 -25.76 -53.61
N ALA A 32 20.66 -25.78 -52.35
CA ALA A 32 22.06 -25.60 -51.97
C ALA A 32 22.87 -26.86 -52.32
N ASP A 33 23.90 -26.71 -53.16
CA ASP A 33 24.79 -27.79 -53.60
C ASP A 33 25.64 -28.32 -52.42
N PRO A 34 25.44 -29.58 -51.96
CA PRO A 34 26.15 -30.13 -50.81
C PRO A 34 27.66 -30.25 -51.07
N SER A 35 28.10 -30.38 -52.32
CA SER A 35 29.53 -30.49 -52.67
C SER A 35 30.32 -29.22 -52.34
N LYS A 36 29.66 -28.07 -52.20
CA LYS A 36 30.29 -26.80 -51.82
C LYS A 36 30.50 -26.72 -50.30
N LEU A 37 29.56 -27.24 -49.51
CA LEU A 37 29.63 -27.27 -48.03
C LEU A 37 30.66 -28.30 -47.53
N GLU A 38 30.79 -29.44 -48.19
CA GLU A 38 31.81 -30.44 -47.86
C GLU A 38 33.23 -29.91 -48.09
N ARG A 39 33.47 -29.19 -49.21
CA ARG A 39 34.75 -28.54 -49.48
C ARG A 39 35.13 -27.51 -48.41
N GLN A 40 34.17 -26.70 -47.95
CA GLN A 40 34.39 -25.73 -46.88
C GLN A 40 34.71 -26.40 -45.54
N ASN A 41 34.02 -27.47 -45.17
CA ASN A 41 34.31 -28.24 -43.97
C ASN A 41 35.69 -28.91 -44.01
N ALA A 42 36.10 -29.45 -45.17
CA ALA A 42 37.42 -30.04 -45.35
C ALA A 42 38.53 -28.98 -45.22
N GLU A 43 38.33 -27.78 -45.78
CA GLU A 43 39.28 -26.67 -45.67
C GLU A 43 39.40 -26.14 -44.23
N LEU A 44 38.29 -26.02 -43.50
CA LEU A 44 38.27 -25.62 -42.09
C LEU A 44 38.98 -26.62 -41.19
N ARG A 45 38.74 -27.92 -41.37
CA ARG A 45 39.47 -28.98 -40.63
C ARG A 45 40.97 -28.95 -40.91
N LYS A 46 41.38 -28.70 -42.16
CA LYS A 46 42.80 -28.57 -42.52
C LYS A 46 43.46 -27.33 -41.89
N LYS A 47 42.73 -26.23 -41.76
CA LYS A 47 43.17 -25.02 -41.03
C LYS A 47 43.28 -25.27 -39.52
N LEU A 48 42.35 -26.03 -38.94
CA LEU A 48 42.38 -26.42 -37.52
C LEU A 48 43.64 -27.26 -37.21
N GLN A 49 43.87 -28.35 -37.95
CA GLN A 49 45.06 -29.19 -37.76
C GLN A 49 46.38 -28.42 -37.98
N ALA A 50 46.42 -27.48 -38.93
CA ALA A 50 47.59 -26.64 -39.16
C ALA A 50 47.84 -25.60 -38.04
N ALA A 51 46.81 -25.25 -37.26
CA ALA A 51 46.94 -24.42 -36.06
C ALA A 51 47.36 -25.26 -34.84
N GLU A 52 46.75 -26.44 -34.65
CA GLU A 52 47.10 -27.39 -33.57
C GLU A 52 48.55 -27.86 -33.67
N GLN A 53 49.03 -28.19 -34.88
CA GLN A 53 50.45 -28.57 -35.09
C GLN A 53 51.44 -27.41 -34.86
N LYS A 54 50.96 -26.15 -34.84
CA LYS A 54 51.78 -24.97 -34.51
C LYS A 54 51.75 -24.61 -33.03
N SER A 55 50.87 -25.20 -32.21
CA SER A 55 50.82 -24.98 -30.76
C SER A 55 51.65 -25.99 -29.95
N GLY A 56 52.48 -26.80 -30.60
CA GLY A 56 53.38 -27.77 -29.96
C GLY A 56 54.53 -27.09 -29.21
N GLY A 57 54.24 -26.57 -28.00
CA GLY A 57 55.25 -25.91 -27.16
C GLY A 57 54.66 -24.94 -26.14
N VAL A 58 53.72 -25.40 -25.30
CA VAL A 58 53.35 -24.68 -24.06
C VAL A 58 53.77 -25.56 -22.88
N GLU A 59 54.82 -25.12 -22.20
CA GLU A 59 55.29 -25.72 -20.96
C GLU A 59 54.24 -25.47 -19.86
N VAL A 60 53.65 -26.53 -19.32
CA VAL A 60 52.64 -26.41 -18.27
C VAL A 60 53.33 -26.07 -16.96
N ILE A 61 53.40 -24.77 -16.66
CA ILE A 61 53.61 -24.31 -15.30
C ILE A 61 52.32 -24.64 -14.55
N GLU A 62 52.34 -25.65 -13.69
CA GLU A 62 51.30 -25.88 -12.69
C GLU A 62 51.30 -24.71 -11.69
N SER A 63 50.70 -23.58 -12.06
CA SER A 63 50.27 -22.61 -11.07
C SER A 63 49.10 -23.22 -10.32
N THR A 64 49.37 -23.84 -9.17
CA THR A 64 48.36 -24.20 -8.18
C THR A 64 47.65 -22.93 -7.76
N THR A 65 46.61 -22.55 -8.51
CA THR A 65 45.71 -21.48 -8.13
C THR A 65 44.89 -22.03 -6.98
N GLU A 66 45.40 -21.83 -5.76
CA GLU A 66 44.57 -21.94 -4.57
C GLU A 66 43.29 -21.14 -4.86
N LYS A 67 42.17 -21.85 -4.97
CA LYS A 67 40.87 -21.21 -4.81
C LYS A 67 40.85 -20.71 -3.37
N VAL A 68 41.27 -19.48 -3.17
CA VAL A 68 41.02 -18.71 -1.95
C VAL A 68 39.52 -18.49 -1.87
N VAL A 69 38.81 -19.54 -1.47
CA VAL A 69 37.44 -19.43 -0.98
C VAL A 69 37.57 -18.65 0.31
N PHE A 70 37.27 -17.36 0.26
CA PHE A 70 37.07 -16.55 1.45
C PHE A 70 35.87 -17.12 2.21
N GLN A 71 36.12 -18.15 3.02
CA GLN A 71 35.17 -18.58 4.05
C GLN A 71 35.18 -17.53 5.15
N THR A 72 34.45 -16.43 4.90
CA THR A 72 33.84 -15.71 6.01
C THR A 72 33.04 -16.72 6.81
N LYS A 73 33.39 -16.90 8.10
CA LYS A 73 32.67 -17.79 9.00
C LYS A 73 31.19 -17.44 8.90
N ALA A 74 30.36 -18.36 8.39
CA ALA A 74 28.93 -18.13 8.28
C ALA A 74 28.39 -17.83 9.69
N GLN A 75 27.75 -16.67 9.85
CA GLN A 75 27.15 -16.29 11.11
C GLN A 75 26.03 -17.27 11.45
N THR A 76 25.90 -17.62 12.73
CA THR A 76 24.78 -18.45 13.18
C THR A 76 23.48 -17.65 13.12
N PRO A 77 22.30 -18.31 13.05
CA PRO A 77 21.02 -17.60 13.09
C PRO A 77 20.88 -16.67 14.31
N GLU A 78 21.42 -17.06 15.46
CA GLU A 78 21.43 -16.27 16.69
C GLU A 78 22.33 -15.02 16.57
N GLU A 79 23.51 -15.16 15.96
CA GLU A 79 24.39 -14.03 15.64
C GLU A 79 23.69 -13.06 14.66
N ILE A 80 22.97 -13.58 13.66
CA ILE A 80 22.23 -12.76 12.68
C ILE A 80 21.05 -12.01 13.31
N ILE A 81 20.27 -12.67 14.18
CA ILE A 81 19.20 -12.03 14.96
C ILE A 81 19.77 -10.92 15.87
N ALA A 82 20.93 -11.15 16.50
CA ALA A 82 21.59 -10.14 17.32
C ALA A 82 22.08 -8.93 16.51
N GLU A 83 22.53 -9.12 15.27
CA GLU A 83 22.90 -8.02 14.37
C GLU A 83 21.68 -7.24 13.87
N LEU A 84 20.59 -7.92 13.46
CA LEU A 84 19.34 -7.26 13.05
C LEU A 84 18.79 -6.31 14.11
N ARG A 85 18.84 -6.69 15.39
CA ARG A 85 18.42 -5.83 16.52
C ARG A 85 19.26 -4.56 16.69
N ARG A 86 20.49 -4.53 16.17
CA ARG A 86 21.43 -3.39 16.29
C ARG A 86 21.28 -2.39 15.14
N ILE A 87 20.68 -2.78 14.01
CA ILE A 87 20.56 -1.89 12.86
C ILE A 87 19.56 -0.77 13.17
N GLN A 88 20.00 0.47 13.00
CA GLN A 88 19.17 1.66 13.13
C GLN A 88 19.29 2.50 11.84
N PRO A 89 18.32 2.40 10.92
CA PRO A 89 18.25 3.26 9.74
C PRO A 89 18.05 4.73 10.16
N LYS A 90 18.85 5.62 9.58
CA LYS A 90 18.83 7.08 9.77
C LYS A 90 18.97 7.74 8.41
N ALA A 91 18.55 9.00 8.27
CA ALA A 91 18.52 9.69 6.98
C ALA A 91 19.88 9.68 6.23
N ASP A 92 20.99 9.70 6.96
CA ASP A 92 22.36 9.70 6.45
C ASP A 92 22.93 8.30 6.10
N ASN A 93 22.35 7.22 6.65
CA ASN A 93 22.83 5.84 6.43
C ASN A 93 21.76 4.88 5.89
N ARG A 94 20.52 5.34 5.63
CA ARG A 94 19.32 4.54 5.39
C ARG A 94 19.53 3.44 4.36
N GLU A 95 20.05 3.80 3.19
CA GLU A 95 20.25 2.84 2.10
C GLU A 95 21.21 1.71 2.51
N ARG A 96 22.33 2.05 3.17
CA ARG A 96 23.28 1.05 3.67
C ARG A 96 22.65 0.17 4.76
N ALA A 97 21.98 0.78 5.74
CA ALA A 97 21.32 0.07 6.82
C ALA A 97 20.25 -0.92 6.30
N MET A 98 19.44 -0.51 5.32
CA MET A 98 18.43 -1.40 4.72
C MET A 98 19.06 -2.53 3.89
N ARG A 99 20.17 -2.28 3.18
CA ARG A 99 20.94 -3.36 2.53
C ARG A 99 21.47 -4.38 3.54
N GLU A 100 21.93 -3.93 4.72
CA GLU A 100 22.37 -4.80 5.82
C GLU A 100 21.18 -5.61 6.40
N VAL A 101 20.00 -5.01 6.61
CA VAL A 101 18.76 -5.72 7.00
C VAL A 101 18.40 -6.81 5.98
N ILE A 102 18.32 -6.46 4.69
CA ILE A 102 17.97 -7.38 3.60
C ILE A 102 18.98 -8.53 3.52
N HIS A 103 20.28 -8.24 3.65
CA HIS A 103 21.34 -9.24 3.66
C HIS A 103 21.17 -10.27 4.78
N TYR A 104 20.89 -9.81 6.00
CA TYR A 104 20.70 -10.67 7.16
C TYR A 104 19.42 -11.50 7.08
N LEU A 105 18.28 -10.90 6.70
CA LEU A 105 17.03 -11.64 6.50
C LEU A 105 17.18 -12.71 5.40
N THR A 106 17.79 -12.35 4.26
CA THR A 106 18.11 -13.31 3.18
C THR A 106 19.02 -14.45 3.67
N SER A 107 19.90 -14.18 4.63
CA SER A 107 20.80 -15.20 5.20
C SER A 107 20.06 -16.15 6.14
N LEU A 108 19.06 -15.68 6.89
CA LEU A 108 18.14 -16.55 7.65
C LEU A 108 17.29 -17.42 6.71
N THR A 109 16.73 -16.86 5.63
CA THR A 109 15.98 -17.64 4.63
C THR A 109 16.85 -18.75 4.02
N LYS A 110 18.11 -18.44 3.68
CA LYS A 110 19.08 -19.41 3.16
C LYS A 110 19.49 -20.48 4.18
N ALA A 111 19.45 -20.17 5.48
CA ALA A 111 19.70 -21.15 6.52
C ALA A 111 18.54 -22.15 6.67
N GLY A 112 17.32 -21.79 6.28
CA GLY A 112 16.16 -22.70 6.26
C GLY A 112 15.67 -23.09 7.65
N GLU A 113 15.22 -24.34 7.82
CA GLU A 113 14.75 -24.84 9.13
C GLU A 113 15.72 -24.62 10.31
N PRO A 114 17.05 -24.74 10.16
CA PRO A 114 18.03 -24.33 11.17
C PRO A 114 17.87 -22.92 11.76
N ALA A 115 17.26 -21.97 11.05
CA ALA A 115 17.02 -20.62 11.58
C ALA A 115 15.79 -20.52 12.49
N LEU A 116 14.85 -21.48 12.39
CA LEU A 116 13.55 -21.40 13.07
C LEU A 116 13.65 -21.25 14.61
N PRO A 117 14.54 -21.95 15.34
CA PRO A 117 14.64 -21.79 16.79
C PRO A 117 15.02 -20.36 17.22
N ALA A 118 15.96 -19.73 16.51
CA ALA A 118 16.40 -18.37 16.81
C ALA A 118 15.31 -17.32 16.46
N ILE A 119 14.56 -17.56 15.37
CA ILE A 119 13.44 -16.70 14.96
C ILE A 119 12.28 -16.81 15.97
N ASP A 120 11.86 -18.05 16.30
CA ASP A 120 10.78 -18.34 17.24
C ASP A 120 11.08 -17.76 18.64
N GLN A 121 12.31 -17.96 19.13
CA GLN A 121 12.76 -17.39 20.41
C GLN A 121 12.72 -15.86 20.42
N PHE A 122 13.10 -15.19 19.32
CA PHE A 122 13.01 -13.73 19.23
C PHE A 122 11.55 -13.27 19.16
N LEU A 123 10.71 -13.90 18.33
CA LEU A 123 9.31 -13.51 18.16
C LEU A 123 8.50 -13.69 19.46
N ALA A 124 8.85 -14.67 20.29
CA ALA A 124 8.28 -14.88 21.62
C ALA A 124 8.59 -13.76 22.65
N THR A 125 9.54 -12.86 22.40
CA THR A 125 9.83 -11.72 23.31
C THR A 125 8.82 -10.56 23.18
N ASN A 126 8.05 -10.54 22.09
CA ASN A 126 7.25 -9.41 21.63
C ASN A 126 8.00 -8.06 21.45
N GLU A 127 9.34 -8.06 21.42
CA GLU A 127 10.15 -6.88 21.10
C GLU A 127 10.23 -6.65 19.58
N ASP A 128 10.22 -5.37 19.15
CA ASP A 128 10.37 -5.00 17.74
C ASP A 128 11.38 -3.86 17.52
N VAL A 129 11.94 -3.80 16.30
CA VAL A 129 12.84 -2.74 15.84
C VAL A 129 12.29 -2.15 14.55
N GLU A 130 11.86 -0.89 14.61
CA GLU A 130 11.38 -0.14 13.44
C GLU A 130 12.51 0.10 12.43
N TYR A 131 12.21 -0.14 11.16
CA TYR A 131 13.09 0.18 10.04
C TYR A 131 12.44 1.20 9.08
N GLU A 132 11.11 1.36 9.09
CA GLU A 132 10.40 2.33 8.26
C GLU A 132 10.70 3.78 8.66
N GLU A 133 10.87 4.66 7.67
CA GLU A 133 11.20 6.06 7.90
C GLU A 133 10.07 6.85 8.59
N THR A 134 8.81 6.53 8.26
CA THR A 134 7.62 7.16 8.84
C THR A 134 7.50 6.85 10.34
N ALA A 135 7.63 5.57 10.72
CA ALA A 135 7.62 5.10 12.10
C ALA A 135 8.79 5.71 12.90
N LEU A 136 10.00 5.70 12.34
CA LEU A 136 11.17 6.33 12.96
C LEU A 136 11.02 7.85 13.09
N ALA A 137 10.36 8.52 12.14
CA ALA A 137 10.04 9.94 12.24
C ALA A 137 8.99 10.21 13.32
N PHE A 138 7.95 9.38 13.39
CA PHE A 138 6.92 9.43 14.43
C PHE A 138 7.51 9.25 15.83
N ARG A 139 8.37 8.24 16.04
CA ARG A 139 9.09 7.99 17.30
C ARG A 139 9.97 9.18 17.71
N ARG A 140 10.62 9.86 16.76
CA ARG A 140 11.35 11.12 17.01
C ARG A 140 10.41 12.25 17.39
N GLN A 141 9.25 12.35 16.75
CA GLN A 141 8.24 13.36 17.05
C GLN A 141 7.65 13.15 18.45
N GLN A 142 7.26 11.93 18.85
CA GLN A 142 6.77 11.62 20.20
C GLN A 142 7.75 12.10 21.28
N LYS A 143 9.05 11.78 21.16
CA LYS A 143 10.07 12.24 22.13
C LYS A 143 10.21 13.76 22.19
N ALA A 144 10.10 14.44 21.05
CA ALA A 144 10.06 15.90 21.02
C ALA A 144 8.77 16.47 21.65
N THR A 145 7.65 15.79 21.48
CA THR A 145 6.35 16.12 22.09
C THR A 145 6.36 15.93 23.61
N GLU A 146 7.00 14.88 24.11
CA GLU A 146 7.23 14.64 25.54
C GLU A 146 8.06 15.77 26.15
N GLY A 147 9.23 16.06 25.56
CA GLY A 147 10.08 17.18 26.03
C GLY A 147 9.41 18.55 25.91
N ALA A 148 8.57 18.78 24.90
CA ALA A 148 7.78 20.01 24.80
C ALA A 148 6.77 20.14 25.96
N ARG A 149 6.07 19.05 26.31
CA ARG A 149 5.14 19.01 27.45
C ARG A 149 5.86 19.23 28.78
N GLU A 150 7.05 18.64 28.97
CA GLU A 150 7.89 18.87 30.17
C GLU A 150 8.29 20.35 30.31
N ASN A 151 8.50 21.05 29.19
CA ASN A 151 8.80 22.48 29.15
C ASN A 151 7.56 23.39 29.17
N GLY A 152 6.34 22.84 29.22
CA GLY A 152 5.10 23.60 29.21
C GLY A 152 4.71 24.18 27.84
N GLU A 153 5.31 23.72 26.75
CA GLU A 153 4.98 24.12 25.38
C GLU A 153 3.80 23.32 24.81
N GLU A 154 2.97 23.94 23.96
CA GLU A 154 1.90 23.22 23.29
C GLU A 154 2.44 22.19 22.27
N PRO A 155 2.04 20.91 22.38
CA PRO A 155 2.48 19.87 21.47
C PRO A 155 1.91 20.06 20.06
N ARG A 156 2.76 20.03 19.04
CA ARG A 156 2.33 20.06 17.63
C ARG A 156 1.61 18.76 17.25
N ARG A 157 0.56 18.90 16.42
CA ARG A 157 -0.14 17.76 15.81
C ARG A 157 0.83 16.79 15.11
N ASN A 158 0.61 15.51 15.30
CA ASN A 158 1.47 14.43 14.81
C ASN A 158 0.70 13.43 13.93
N ALA A 159 1.42 12.44 13.37
CA ALA A 159 0.82 11.42 12.50
C ALA A 159 -0.21 10.52 13.20
N ALA A 160 -0.01 10.17 14.47
CA ALA A 160 -0.99 9.39 15.24
C ALA A 160 -2.26 10.19 15.54
N ASP A 161 -2.17 11.51 15.74
CA ASP A 161 -3.38 12.34 15.89
C ASP A 161 -4.27 12.26 14.63
N PHE A 162 -3.67 12.14 13.44
CA PHE A 162 -4.39 11.90 12.21
C PHE A 162 -4.93 10.47 12.12
N VAL A 163 -4.09 9.45 12.34
CA VAL A 163 -4.49 8.03 12.32
C VAL A 163 -5.64 7.73 13.29
N ARG A 164 -5.62 8.33 14.50
CA ARG A 164 -6.67 8.24 15.53
C ARG A 164 -7.87 9.16 15.29
N SER A 165 -7.80 10.13 14.37
CA SER A 165 -8.93 11.02 14.08
C SER A 165 -10.04 10.29 13.32
N GLY A 166 -11.30 10.74 13.45
CA GLY A 166 -12.41 10.20 12.68
C GLY A 166 -12.15 10.25 11.18
N LEU A 167 -11.59 11.36 10.67
CA LEU A 167 -11.29 11.49 9.24
C LEU A 167 -10.17 10.55 8.77
N GLY A 168 -9.07 10.47 9.53
CA GLY A 168 -7.90 9.68 9.13
C GLY A 168 -8.15 8.19 9.19
N SER A 169 -8.66 7.69 10.33
CA SER A 169 -9.01 6.27 10.51
C SER A 169 -10.02 5.78 9.46
N TYR A 170 -11.02 6.61 9.14
CA TYR A 170 -12.04 6.32 8.14
C TYR A 170 -11.49 6.10 6.72
N PHE A 171 -10.55 6.94 6.28
CA PHE A 171 -9.95 6.81 4.94
C PHE A 171 -8.80 5.80 4.89
N LEU A 172 -8.10 5.57 6.00
CA LEU A 172 -6.94 4.68 6.07
C LEU A 172 -7.29 3.22 6.40
N ALA A 173 -8.47 2.92 6.99
CA ALA A 173 -8.88 1.53 7.25
C ALA A 173 -8.88 0.64 5.99
N GLY A 174 -9.25 1.20 4.83
CA GLY A 174 -9.20 0.51 3.53
C GLY A 174 -7.79 0.25 2.97
N ALA A 175 -6.71 0.68 3.65
CA ALA A 175 -5.34 0.37 3.26
C ALA A 175 -5.01 -1.12 3.47
N VAL A 176 -5.67 -1.80 4.42
CA VAL A 176 -5.46 -3.21 4.75
C VAL A 176 -5.76 -4.15 3.56
N GLU A 177 -6.74 -3.82 2.74
CA GLU A 177 -7.07 -4.58 1.52
C GLU A 177 -5.95 -4.56 0.46
N LYS A 178 -5.05 -3.57 0.55
CA LYS A 178 -3.94 -3.33 -0.38
C LYS A 178 -2.58 -3.69 0.23
N LEU A 179 -2.58 -4.34 1.40
CA LEU A 179 -1.37 -4.75 2.08
C LEU A 179 -0.65 -5.83 1.26
N GLU A 180 0.60 -5.57 0.91
CA GLU A 180 1.47 -6.50 0.18
C GLU A 180 2.83 -6.66 0.86
N ARG A 181 3.58 -7.69 0.46
CA ARG A 181 4.95 -7.88 0.97
C ARG A 181 5.91 -6.95 0.23
N GLU A 182 6.34 -5.90 0.91
CA GLU A 182 7.40 -5.02 0.42
C GLU A 182 8.78 -5.70 0.46
N PHE A 183 9.66 -5.31 -0.47
CA PHE A 183 11.06 -5.76 -0.48
C PHE A 183 11.86 -5.27 0.75
N THR A 184 11.50 -4.08 1.26
CA THR A 184 12.03 -3.53 2.51
C THR A 184 11.00 -3.70 3.62
N PRO A 185 11.25 -4.52 4.66
CA PRO A 185 10.30 -4.67 5.75
C PRO A 185 10.27 -3.43 6.63
N GLN A 186 9.08 -3.11 7.13
CA GLN A 186 8.79 -1.93 7.94
C GLN A 186 9.36 -2.05 9.36
N SER A 187 9.50 -3.29 9.87
CA SER A 187 10.16 -3.60 11.15
C SER A 187 10.86 -4.96 11.11
N MET A 188 11.67 -5.24 12.14
CA MET A 188 12.35 -6.53 12.29
C MET A 188 11.37 -7.70 12.38
N ARG A 189 10.30 -7.59 13.17
CA ARG A 189 9.32 -8.68 13.31
C ARG A 189 8.61 -8.99 11.99
N ILE A 190 8.17 -7.96 11.26
CA ILE A 190 7.56 -8.11 9.93
C ILE A 190 8.55 -8.76 8.95
N GLY A 191 9.81 -8.32 8.96
CA GLY A 191 10.88 -8.94 8.16
C GLY A 191 11.11 -10.42 8.48
N LEU A 192 11.00 -10.81 9.76
CA LEU A 192 11.08 -12.21 10.16
C LEU A 192 9.85 -13.03 9.75
N PHE A 193 8.66 -12.42 9.65
CA PHE A 193 7.50 -13.10 9.05
C PHE A 193 7.73 -13.38 7.56
N PHE A 194 8.38 -12.47 6.83
CA PHE A 194 8.77 -12.71 5.43
C PHE A 194 9.82 -13.82 5.31
N VAL A 195 10.77 -13.90 6.25
CA VAL A 195 11.72 -15.04 6.33
C VAL A 195 10.98 -16.35 6.57
N LEU A 196 10.03 -16.41 7.51
CA LEU A 196 9.24 -17.62 7.78
C LEU A 196 8.40 -18.04 6.57
N HIS A 197 7.77 -17.07 5.88
CA HIS A 197 7.09 -17.29 4.60
C HIS A 197 8.03 -17.93 3.57
N ASP A 198 9.20 -17.32 3.35
CA ASP A 198 10.12 -17.75 2.28
C ASP A 198 10.87 -19.06 2.62
N ILE A 199 10.92 -19.47 3.91
CA ILE A 199 11.30 -20.82 4.33
C ILE A 199 10.19 -21.83 3.97
N GLY A 200 8.92 -21.46 4.14
CA GLY A 200 7.76 -22.17 3.58
C GLY A 200 7.52 -23.61 4.05
N THR A 201 8.19 -24.08 5.12
CA THR A 201 7.94 -25.41 5.69
C THR A 201 6.82 -25.37 6.72
N ALA A 202 6.14 -26.50 6.94
CA ALA A 202 5.08 -26.63 7.95
C ALA A 202 5.55 -26.24 9.38
N LYS A 203 6.85 -26.30 9.67
CA LYS A 203 7.41 -25.79 10.93
C LYS A 203 7.43 -24.26 10.98
N ALA A 204 7.79 -23.60 9.87
CA ALA A 204 7.79 -22.14 9.75
C ALA A 204 6.35 -21.58 9.80
N GLU A 205 5.42 -22.23 9.11
CA GLU A 205 3.98 -21.98 9.21
C GLU A 205 3.49 -22.10 10.66
N ALA A 206 3.86 -23.17 11.37
CA ALA A 206 3.52 -23.32 12.78
C ALA A 206 4.13 -22.25 13.70
N VAL A 207 5.27 -21.61 13.35
CA VAL A 207 5.77 -20.42 14.06
C VAL A 207 4.83 -19.23 13.83
N LEU A 208 4.48 -18.95 12.57
CA LEU A 208 3.57 -17.84 12.20
C LEU A 208 2.21 -17.95 12.91
N VAL A 209 1.65 -19.16 13.00
CA VAL A 209 0.40 -19.43 13.73
C VAL A 209 0.54 -19.13 15.22
N ARG A 210 1.63 -19.55 15.89
CA ARG A 210 1.85 -19.22 17.31
C ARG A 210 1.99 -17.72 17.54
N VAL A 211 2.59 -16.98 16.61
CA VAL A 211 2.72 -15.52 16.74
C VAL A 211 1.36 -14.83 16.53
N LEU A 212 0.51 -15.33 15.63
CA LEU A 212 -0.87 -14.84 15.48
C LEU A 212 -1.65 -14.97 16.80
N GLU A 213 -1.44 -16.06 17.55
CA GLU A 213 -2.09 -16.31 18.84
C GLU A 213 -1.55 -15.45 20.00
N THR A 214 -0.41 -14.77 19.84
CA THR A 214 0.31 -14.12 20.97
C THR A 214 0.74 -12.68 20.74
N THR A 215 0.72 -12.17 19.50
CA THR A 215 1.28 -10.85 19.16
C THR A 215 0.65 -9.67 19.91
N GLY A 216 -0.68 -9.63 20.01
CA GLY A 216 -1.40 -8.47 20.56
C GLY A 216 -1.38 -7.21 19.68
N ARG A 217 -0.63 -7.19 18.57
CA ARG A 217 -0.43 -6.00 17.71
C ARG A 217 -1.22 -6.12 16.41
N GLY A 218 -2.16 -5.21 16.18
CA GLY A 218 -3.08 -5.27 15.03
C GLY A 218 -2.37 -5.24 13.67
N ALA A 219 -1.28 -4.49 13.56
CA ALA A 219 -0.44 -4.48 12.35
C ALA A 219 0.16 -5.86 12.05
N GLU A 220 0.62 -6.60 13.07
CA GLU A 220 1.16 -7.96 12.87
C GLU A 220 0.08 -8.94 12.46
N VAL A 221 -1.13 -8.85 13.06
CA VAL A 221 -2.28 -9.67 12.65
C VAL A 221 -2.55 -9.51 11.15
N ALA A 222 -2.46 -8.29 10.59
CA ALA A 222 -2.66 -8.07 9.15
C ALA A 222 -1.53 -8.64 8.26
N TYR A 223 -0.27 -8.58 8.69
CA TYR A 223 0.83 -9.24 7.95
C TYR A 223 0.77 -10.77 8.07
N LEU A 224 0.40 -11.30 9.23
CA LEU A 224 0.24 -12.74 9.46
C LEU A 224 -0.94 -13.28 8.64
N ASP A 225 -2.04 -12.56 8.58
CA ASP A 225 -3.17 -12.84 7.70
C ASP A 225 -2.78 -12.90 6.22
N LEU A 226 -2.06 -11.89 5.72
CA LEU A 226 -1.49 -11.87 4.36
C LEU A 226 -0.59 -13.09 4.09
N ILE A 227 0.31 -13.40 5.02
CA ILE A 227 1.34 -14.43 4.86
C ILE A 227 0.76 -15.85 4.97
N LEU A 228 -0.08 -16.10 5.97
CA LEU A 228 -0.77 -17.38 6.14
C LEU A 228 -1.73 -17.63 4.97
N SER A 229 -2.38 -16.58 4.43
CA SER A 229 -3.17 -16.68 3.20
C SER A 229 -2.32 -17.05 1.97
N GLN A 230 -1.07 -16.60 1.88
CA GLN A 230 -0.14 -16.96 0.79
C GLN A 230 0.37 -18.41 0.92
N LEU A 231 0.56 -18.92 2.14
CA LEU A 231 1.03 -20.29 2.40
C LEU A 231 -0.08 -21.34 2.31
N ALA A 232 -1.25 -21.06 2.88
CA ALA A 232 -2.31 -22.05 3.14
C ALA A 232 -3.71 -21.64 2.64
N GLY A 233 -3.85 -20.50 1.95
CA GLY A 233 -5.16 -19.98 1.55
C GLY A 233 -6.02 -19.58 2.76
N GLU A 234 -7.34 -19.69 2.65
CA GLU A 234 -8.26 -19.25 3.72
C GLU A 234 -8.26 -20.13 5.00
N VAL A 235 -7.37 -21.13 5.13
CA VAL A 235 -7.33 -22.07 6.28
C VAL A 235 -7.28 -21.36 7.65
N TYR A 236 -6.60 -20.22 7.74
CA TYR A 236 -6.44 -19.47 8.99
C TYR A 236 -7.40 -18.29 9.16
N LYS A 237 -8.30 -18.05 8.20
CA LYS A 237 -9.22 -16.90 8.18
C LYS A 237 -10.07 -16.78 9.45
N ASP A 238 -10.68 -17.87 9.88
CA ASP A 238 -11.52 -17.86 11.08
C ASP A 238 -10.70 -17.55 12.35
N LYS A 239 -9.45 -18.04 12.41
CA LYS A 239 -8.53 -17.76 13.53
C LYS A 239 -8.03 -16.31 13.52
N VAL A 240 -7.75 -15.75 12.34
CA VAL A 240 -7.47 -14.31 12.20
C VAL A 240 -8.65 -13.50 12.69
N LEU A 241 -9.87 -13.81 12.25
CA LEU A 241 -11.09 -13.08 12.66
C LEU A 241 -11.37 -13.23 14.16
N GLU A 242 -11.13 -14.40 14.76
CA GLU A 242 -11.16 -14.62 16.21
C GLU A 242 -10.21 -13.65 16.95
N VAL A 243 -8.93 -13.62 16.57
CA VAL A 243 -7.92 -12.73 17.16
C VAL A 243 -8.25 -11.25 16.93
N VAL A 244 -8.75 -10.90 15.74
CA VAL A 244 -9.17 -9.52 15.43
C VAL A 244 -10.28 -9.05 16.37
N LYS A 245 -11.30 -9.90 16.58
CA LYS A 245 -12.44 -9.57 17.45
C LYS A 245 -12.03 -9.55 18.93
N ASP A 246 -11.14 -10.43 19.36
CA ASP A 246 -10.59 -10.38 20.72
C ASP A 246 -9.82 -9.08 20.98
N LEU A 247 -8.90 -8.68 20.09
CA LEU A 247 -8.13 -7.43 20.26
C LEU A 247 -8.97 -6.15 20.16
N LEU A 248 -10.10 -6.18 19.45
CA LEU A 248 -11.08 -5.08 19.44
C LEU A 248 -11.92 -5.02 20.74
N MET A 249 -12.09 -6.13 21.44
CA MET A 249 -12.77 -6.17 22.75
C MET A 249 -11.81 -5.89 23.90
N ASN A 250 -10.57 -6.37 23.79
CA ASN A 250 -9.53 -6.38 24.81
C ASN A 250 -8.24 -5.73 24.27
N PRO A 251 -8.25 -4.41 23.98
CA PRO A 251 -7.08 -3.74 23.41
C PRO A 251 -5.90 -3.73 24.36
N VAL A 252 -4.69 -3.98 23.84
CA VAL A 252 -3.45 -3.89 24.59
C VAL A 252 -3.04 -2.43 24.75
N GLU A 253 -3.01 -1.93 25.98
CA GLU A 253 -2.59 -0.56 26.28
C GLU A 253 -1.07 -0.36 26.09
N GLY A 254 -0.66 0.87 25.75
CA GLY A 254 0.76 1.30 25.85
C GLY A 254 1.62 1.17 24.59
N GLY A 255 1.03 1.28 23.39
CA GLY A 255 1.79 1.33 22.13
C GLY A 255 2.80 2.48 22.05
N THR A 256 4.01 2.21 21.54
CA THR A 256 5.08 3.23 21.36
C THR A 256 5.53 3.39 19.90
N SER A 257 4.99 2.57 18.99
CA SER A 257 5.25 2.65 17.55
C SER A 257 4.01 3.13 16.79
N LEU A 258 4.23 3.70 15.59
CA LEU A 258 3.15 4.11 14.69
C LEU A 258 2.23 2.94 14.29
N PHE A 259 2.75 1.71 14.29
CA PHE A 259 2.00 0.49 13.99
C PHE A 259 1.05 0.09 15.13
N ASP A 260 1.45 0.31 16.37
CA ASP A 260 0.58 0.09 17.53
C ASP A 260 -0.57 1.12 17.50
N GLU A 261 -0.24 2.38 17.18
CA GLU A 261 -1.23 3.48 17.05
C GLU A 261 -2.25 3.26 15.93
N ALA A 262 -1.85 2.58 14.86
CA ALA A 262 -2.73 2.19 13.76
C ALA A 262 -3.53 0.90 14.03
N SER A 263 -3.25 0.16 15.11
CA SER A 263 -3.76 -1.21 15.29
C SER A 263 -5.28 -1.28 15.28
N HIS A 264 -5.98 -0.41 16.02
CA HIS A 264 -7.46 -0.37 16.05
C HIS A 264 -8.08 -0.23 14.66
N MET A 265 -7.56 0.70 13.87
CA MET A 265 -7.98 0.96 12.49
C MET A 265 -7.67 -0.24 11.57
N ILE A 266 -6.51 -0.89 11.74
CA ILE A 266 -6.12 -2.07 10.96
C ILE A 266 -7.03 -3.26 11.26
N LEU A 267 -7.39 -3.47 12.54
CA LEU A 267 -8.29 -4.54 12.96
C LEU A 267 -9.69 -4.41 12.34
N PHE A 268 -10.26 -3.19 12.32
CA PHE A 268 -11.49 -2.92 11.57
C PHE A 268 -11.31 -3.11 10.05
N GLY A 269 -10.16 -2.72 9.50
CA GLY A 269 -9.81 -2.97 8.10
C GLY A 269 -9.83 -4.47 7.72
N LEU A 270 -9.41 -5.36 8.64
CA LEU A 270 -9.50 -6.81 8.45
C LEU A 270 -10.95 -7.32 8.48
N LEU A 271 -11.80 -6.80 9.38
CA LEU A 271 -13.23 -7.13 9.38
C LEU A 271 -13.90 -6.69 8.06
N THR A 272 -13.54 -5.52 7.54
CA THR A 272 -14.00 -5.01 6.24
C THR A 272 -13.53 -5.90 5.09
N LYS A 273 -12.23 -6.22 5.02
CA LYS A 273 -11.61 -7.10 4.00
C LYS A 273 -12.34 -8.43 3.86
N TYR A 274 -12.65 -9.08 4.99
CA TYR A 274 -13.36 -10.37 5.01
C TYR A 274 -14.89 -10.27 5.01
N LYS A 275 -15.44 -9.05 5.08
CA LYS A 275 -16.87 -8.77 5.20
C LYS A 275 -17.51 -9.50 6.40
N ASP A 276 -16.77 -9.61 7.49
CA ASP A 276 -17.25 -10.22 8.73
C ASP A 276 -18.30 -9.29 9.36
N GLY A 277 -19.58 -9.66 9.24
CA GLY A 277 -20.69 -8.92 9.84
C GLY A 277 -20.98 -9.26 11.30
N THR A 278 -20.20 -10.13 11.95
CA THR A 278 -20.49 -10.61 13.32
C THR A 278 -20.22 -9.55 14.38
N PHE A 279 -19.42 -8.53 14.07
CA PHE A 279 -19.10 -7.41 14.95
C PHE A 279 -20.01 -6.18 14.76
N ILE A 280 -21.01 -6.24 13.87
CA ILE A 280 -21.86 -5.08 13.52
C ILE A 280 -22.60 -4.49 14.73
N GLU A 281 -23.26 -5.32 15.55
CA GLU A 281 -24.06 -4.80 16.68
C GLU A 281 -23.18 -4.15 17.76
N GLU A 282 -21.95 -4.65 17.95
CA GLU A 282 -20.97 -4.04 18.85
C GLU A 282 -20.44 -2.72 18.28
N ALA A 283 -20.09 -2.71 16.98
CA ALA A 283 -19.61 -1.52 16.29
C ALA A 283 -20.64 -0.36 16.26
N LYS A 284 -21.95 -0.64 16.15
CA LYS A 284 -23.00 0.39 16.24
C LYS A 284 -22.92 1.22 17.52
N ASN A 285 -22.53 0.60 18.63
CA ASN A 285 -22.41 1.27 19.94
C ASN A 285 -21.10 2.06 20.09
N ARG A 286 -20.18 1.95 19.12
CA ARG A 286 -18.82 2.52 19.16
C ARG A 286 -18.57 3.61 18.10
N ILE A 287 -19.60 4.05 17.38
CA ILE A 287 -19.48 5.14 16.38
C ILE A 287 -18.94 6.43 17.01
N LEU A 288 -19.36 6.71 18.24
CA LEU A 288 -18.83 7.81 19.05
C LEU A 288 -18.01 7.25 20.20
N THR A 289 -16.86 7.88 20.46
CA THR A 289 -16.06 7.65 21.66
C THR A 289 -16.72 8.34 22.88
N PRO A 290 -16.34 7.97 24.12
CA PRO A 290 -16.88 8.61 25.33
C PRO A 290 -16.64 10.12 25.44
N ASP A 291 -15.63 10.66 24.74
CA ASP A 291 -15.33 12.10 24.64
C ASP A 291 -15.99 12.80 23.43
N GLY A 292 -16.94 12.14 22.76
CA GLY A 292 -17.75 12.73 21.68
C GLY A 292 -17.04 12.80 20.32
N ARG A 293 -15.92 12.10 20.15
CA ARG A 293 -15.21 12.00 18.87
C ARG A 293 -15.82 10.88 18.03
N VAL A 294 -15.67 10.95 16.71
CA VAL A 294 -16.09 9.86 15.81
C VAL A 294 -14.96 8.85 15.65
N ASP A 295 -15.28 7.57 15.84
CA ASP A 295 -14.43 6.46 15.42
C ASP A 295 -14.62 6.21 13.92
N GLY A 296 -13.67 6.71 13.13
CA GLY A 296 -13.74 6.60 11.67
C GLY A 296 -13.58 5.18 11.15
N ALA A 297 -12.85 4.32 11.85
CA ALA A 297 -12.67 2.92 11.47
C ALA A 297 -14.00 2.16 11.62
N VAL A 298 -14.74 2.41 12.71
CA VAL A 298 -16.12 1.94 12.90
C VAL A 298 -17.05 2.46 11.80
N VAL A 299 -16.99 3.75 11.45
CA VAL A 299 -17.81 4.33 10.37
C VAL A 299 -17.49 3.71 9.01
N ASN A 300 -16.22 3.45 8.71
CA ASN A 300 -15.79 2.76 7.49
C ASN A 300 -16.36 1.33 7.43
N TYR A 301 -16.19 0.56 8.50
CA TYR A 301 -16.69 -0.80 8.61
C TYR A 301 -18.22 -0.89 8.46
N LEU A 302 -18.97 -0.08 9.22
CA LEU A 302 -20.42 -0.06 9.17
C LEU A 302 -20.95 0.39 7.80
N SER A 303 -20.41 1.46 7.22
CA SER A 303 -20.83 1.93 5.90
C SER A 303 -20.52 0.92 4.79
N THR A 304 -19.40 0.19 4.88
CA THR A 304 -19.02 -0.81 3.87
C THR A 304 -19.88 -2.08 3.95
N LEU A 305 -20.23 -2.55 5.15
CA LEU A 305 -21.01 -3.79 5.31
C LEU A 305 -22.53 -3.60 5.27
N LEU A 306 -23.04 -2.47 5.77
CA LEU A 306 -24.48 -2.19 5.78
C LEU A 306 -24.96 -1.44 4.54
N GLY A 307 -24.06 -0.72 3.84
CA GLY A 307 -24.40 0.08 2.67
C GLY A 307 -25.45 1.15 2.99
N ASP A 308 -26.53 1.15 2.22
CA ASP A 308 -27.69 2.04 2.39
C ASP A 308 -28.27 1.99 3.81
N LYS A 309 -28.29 0.81 4.45
CA LYS A 309 -28.78 0.63 5.83
C LYS A 309 -27.93 1.32 6.90
N ALA A 310 -26.72 1.77 6.58
CA ALA A 310 -25.94 2.63 7.46
C ALA A 310 -26.45 4.07 7.49
N VAL A 311 -27.10 4.55 6.42
CA VAL A 311 -27.40 5.98 6.23
C VAL A 311 -28.26 6.56 7.36
N PRO A 312 -29.40 5.97 7.79
CA PRO A 312 -30.20 6.54 8.88
C PRO A 312 -29.43 6.58 10.21
N LEU A 313 -28.58 5.59 10.47
CA LEU A 313 -27.78 5.49 11.70
C LEU A 313 -26.67 6.54 11.73
N LEU A 314 -25.93 6.70 10.63
CA LEU A 314 -24.83 7.68 10.54
C LEU A 314 -25.36 9.11 10.43
N TYR A 315 -26.49 9.32 9.75
CA TYR A 315 -27.15 10.63 9.69
C TYR A 315 -27.68 11.07 11.06
N ALA A 316 -28.30 10.16 11.84
CA ALA A 316 -28.68 10.46 13.22
C ALA A 316 -27.49 10.88 14.10
N LYS A 317 -26.26 10.44 13.78
CA LYS A 317 -25.02 10.85 14.47
C LYS A 317 -24.42 12.17 14.00
N LEU A 318 -24.75 12.65 12.79
CA LEU A 318 -24.41 14.01 12.36
C LEU A 318 -25.24 15.10 13.06
N GLN A 319 -26.44 14.73 13.51
CA GLN A 319 -27.39 15.56 14.25
C GLN A 319 -27.20 15.49 15.78
N ASP A 320 -26.15 14.81 16.26
CA ASP A 320 -25.81 14.69 17.68
C ASP A 320 -24.92 15.87 18.09
N ASP A 321 -25.40 16.74 19.00
CA ASP A 321 -24.71 17.95 19.46
C ASP A 321 -23.32 17.67 20.07
N ALA A 322 -23.04 16.43 20.48
CA ALA A 322 -21.71 16.03 20.93
C ALA A 322 -20.65 16.09 19.81
N VAL A 323 -21.04 15.93 18.54
CA VAL A 323 -20.12 15.85 17.39
C VAL A 323 -19.73 17.25 16.90
N THR A 324 -18.85 17.87 17.68
CA THR A 324 -18.34 19.25 17.49
C THR A 324 -17.13 19.35 16.57
N ASN A 325 -16.41 18.25 16.30
CA ASN A 325 -15.19 18.27 15.51
C ASN A 325 -15.47 18.16 13.99
N ASN A 326 -14.99 19.13 13.20
CA ASN A 326 -15.21 19.15 11.75
C ASN A 326 -14.67 17.92 11.00
N GLY A 327 -13.52 17.36 11.39
CA GLY A 327 -12.97 16.16 10.76
C GLY A 327 -13.81 14.90 11.05
N ASP A 328 -14.39 14.84 12.24
CA ASP A 328 -15.27 13.77 12.66
C ASP A 328 -16.64 13.87 11.96
N ARG A 329 -17.20 15.09 11.85
CA ARG A 329 -18.38 15.37 10.99
C ARG A 329 -18.12 15.01 9.53
N MET A 330 -16.92 15.27 9.01
CA MET A 330 -16.55 14.88 7.63
C MET A 330 -16.50 13.37 7.42
N ALA A 331 -16.09 12.57 8.41
CA ALA A 331 -16.07 11.11 8.30
C ALA A 331 -17.48 10.51 8.21
N LEU A 332 -18.38 10.92 9.11
CA LEU A 332 -19.81 10.56 9.03
C LEU A 332 -20.45 11.11 7.75
N GLY A 333 -20.14 12.36 7.40
CA GLY A 333 -20.70 13.08 6.27
C GLY A 333 -20.35 12.42 4.94
N ASP A 334 -19.07 12.11 4.69
CA ASP A 334 -18.64 11.40 3.48
C ASP A 334 -19.35 10.04 3.35
N ALA A 335 -19.50 9.30 4.46
CA ALA A 335 -20.18 8.00 4.47
C ALA A 335 -21.65 8.11 4.08
N VAL A 336 -22.38 9.10 4.63
CA VAL A 336 -23.76 9.40 4.25
C VAL A 336 -23.83 9.86 2.78
N LEU A 337 -22.98 10.79 2.36
CA LEU A 337 -23.01 11.40 1.03
C LEU A 337 -22.70 10.43 -0.12
N ARG A 338 -22.17 9.24 0.11
CA ARG A 338 -22.06 8.20 -0.94
C ARG A 338 -23.40 7.75 -1.51
N HIS A 339 -24.50 7.98 -0.78
CA HIS A 339 -25.86 7.57 -1.14
C HIS A 339 -26.73 8.69 -1.71
N VAL A 340 -26.15 9.84 -2.10
CA VAL A 340 -26.91 10.93 -2.71
C VAL A 340 -27.47 10.47 -4.06
N GLY A 341 -28.74 10.80 -4.30
CA GLY A 341 -29.58 10.31 -5.39
C GLY A 341 -30.32 8.99 -5.07
N THR A 342 -29.89 8.23 -4.05
CA THR A 342 -30.43 6.89 -3.75
C THR A 342 -31.04 6.75 -2.36
N HIS A 343 -30.79 7.68 -1.42
CA HIS A 343 -31.34 7.65 -0.06
C HIS A 343 -31.83 9.04 0.39
N PRO A 344 -33.09 9.20 0.87
CA PRO A 344 -33.66 10.53 1.19
C PRO A 344 -32.88 11.33 2.23
N GLU A 345 -32.38 10.68 3.28
CA GLU A 345 -31.55 11.30 4.32
C GLU A 345 -30.18 11.75 3.79
N SER A 346 -29.64 11.07 2.77
CA SER A 346 -28.42 11.51 2.07
C SER A 346 -28.69 12.74 1.20
N ASP A 347 -29.84 12.77 0.51
CA ASP A 347 -30.28 13.95 -0.28
C ASP A 347 -30.54 15.16 0.62
N ALA A 348 -31.16 14.94 1.79
CA ALA A 348 -31.38 15.96 2.81
C ALA A 348 -30.06 16.50 3.36
N TYR A 349 -29.12 15.63 3.73
CA TYR A 349 -27.80 16.03 4.21
C TYR A 349 -26.96 16.73 3.13
N PHE A 350 -27.03 16.28 1.88
CA PHE A 350 -26.39 16.96 0.76
C PHE A 350 -26.92 18.38 0.59
N LYS A 351 -28.24 18.58 0.69
CA LYS A 351 -28.86 19.91 0.67
C LYS A 351 -28.43 20.77 1.86
N GLU A 352 -28.42 20.21 3.08
CA GLU A 352 -27.91 20.87 4.29
C GLU A 352 -26.48 21.39 4.08
N VAL A 353 -25.57 20.52 3.63
CA VAL A 353 -24.17 20.90 3.36
C VAL A 353 -24.07 21.94 2.25
N ILE A 354 -24.67 21.72 1.08
CA ILE A 354 -24.45 22.58 -0.11
C ILE A 354 -25.03 24.00 0.07
N THR A 355 -26.08 24.15 0.88
CA THR A 355 -26.71 25.45 1.19
C THR A 355 -26.06 26.16 2.38
N ASN A 356 -25.23 25.50 3.19
CA ASN A 356 -24.60 26.12 4.36
C ASN A 356 -23.46 27.08 3.93
N GLU A 357 -23.75 28.38 3.95
CA GLU A 357 -22.79 29.45 3.60
C GLU A 357 -21.61 29.57 4.58
N GLU A 358 -21.73 29.13 5.84
CA GLU A 358 -20.65 29.21 6.84
C GLU A 358 -19.46 28.30 6.48
N LEU A 359 -19.71 27.22 5.74
CA LEU A 359 -18.67 26.36 5.17
C LEU A 359 -17.90 27.04 4.02
N GLY A 360 -18.38 28.18 3.52
CA GLY A 360 -17.80 28.90 2.39
C GLY A 360 -17.63 27.99 1.17
N PRO A 361 -16.49 28.08 0.43
CA PRO A 361 -16.23 27.21 -0.72
C PRO A 361 -16.15 25.70 -0.40
N PHE A 362 -15.95 25.30 0.86
CA PHE A 362 -15.84 23.87 1.20
C PHE A 362 -17.15 23.11 1.02
N ARG A 363 -18.31 23.78 1.09
CA ARG A 363 -19.61 23.13 0.82
C ARG A 363 -19.65 22.46 -0.55
N PHE A 364 -19.05 23.11 -1.56
CA PHE A 364 -19.02 22.60 -2.93
C PHE A 364 -18.26 21.28 -3.08
N LEU A 365 -17.42 20.86 -2.11
CA LEU A 365 -16.79 19.53 -2.15
C LEU A 365 -17.83 18.39 -2.20
N ALA A 366 -19.02 18.59 -1.64
CA ALA A 366 -20.12 17.62 -1.70
C ALA A 366 -20.55 17.28 -3.15
N LEU A 367 -20.36 18.18 -4.12
CA LEU A 367 -20.70 17.95 -5.54
C LEU A 367 -19.95 16.76 -6.13
N GLY A 368 -18.76 16.42 -5.59
CA GLY A 368 -18.00 15.22 -5.97
C GLY A 368 -18.80 13.92 -5.82
N HIS A 369 -19.73 13.85 -4.87
CA HIS A 369 -20.58 12.68 -4.64
C HIS A 369 -21.69 12.53 -5.69
N LEU A 370 -22.10 13.60 -6.38
CA LEU A 370 -23.06 13.50 -7.47
C LEU A 370 -22.46 12.82 -8.72
N VAL A 371 -21.15 13.00 -8.95
CA VAL A 371 -20.45 12.55 -10.16
C VAL A 371 -19.56 11.31 -9.93
N GLY A 372 -19.62 10.72 -8.74
CA GLY A 372 -18.94 9.49 -8.36
C GLY A 372 -19.90 8.45 -7.76
N GLY A 373 -19.35 7.36 -7.23
CA GLY A 373 -20.14 6.28 -6.64
C GLY A 373 -20.93 5.49 -7.70
N ASP A 374 -22.22 5.24 -7.44
CA ASP A 374 -23.12 4.68 -8.46
C ASP A 374 -23.33 5.68 -9.60
N THR A 375 -23.06 5.22 -10.83
CA THR A 375 -23.27 5.97 -12.07
C THR A 375 -24.37 5.34 -12.93
N SER A 376 -25.27 4.55 -12.33
CA SER A 376 -26.46 4.04 -13.01
C SER A 376 -27.31 5.21 -13.54
N LYS A 377 -27.94 5.00 -14.71
CA LYS A 377 -28.69 6.06 -15.39
C LYS A 377 -29.84 6.61 -14.54
N ASP A 378 -30.48 5.76 -13.74
CA ASP A 378 -31.56 6.14 -12.86
C ASP A 378 -31.06 7.02 -11.70
N THR A 379 -29.95 6.65 -11.05
CA THR A 379 -29.31 7.47 -10.02
C THR A 379 -28.80 8.81 -10.57
N LEU A 380 -28.21 8.84 -11.76
CA LEU A 380 -27.81 10.11 -12.39
C LEU A 380 -29.02 11.02 -12.68
N ARG A 381 -30.16 10.45 -13.10
CA ARG A 381 -31.42 11.21 -13.28
C ARG A 381 -32.03 11.68 -11.96
N GLN A 382 -31.97 10.88 -10.90
CA GLN A 382 -32.38 11.28 -9.55
C GLN A 382 -31.52 12.47 -9.04
N ARG A 383 -30.21 12.42 -9.27
CA ARG A 383 -29.28 13.52 -8.94
C ARG A 383 -29.53 14.81 -9.73
N GLN A 384 -29.86 14.71 -11.02
CA GLN A 384 -30.29 15.88 -11.81
C GLN A 384 -31.60 16.49 -11.28
N LYS A 385 -32.55 15.67 -10.81
CA LYS A 385 -33.76 16.15 -10.14
C LYS A 385 -33.42 16.86 -8.83
N LEU A 386 -32.56 16.27 -8.00
CA LEU A 386 -32.11 16.87 -6.74
C LEU A 386 -31.43 18.23 -6.97
N ILE A 387 -30.57 18.36 -7.98
CA ILE A 387 -29.98 19.64 -8.38
C ILE A 387 -31.09 20.66 -8.71
N THR A 388 -32.06 20.25 -9.54
CA THR A 388 -33.18 21.12 -9.96
C THR A 388 -34.01 21.59 -8.76
N ASP A 389 -34.34 20.68 -7.85
CA ASP A 389 -35.10 20.97 -6.63
C ASP A 389 -34.33 21.93 -5.71
N ILE A 390 -33.01 21.75 -5.56
CA ILE A 390 -32.17 22.65 -4.74
C ILE A 390 -32.08 24.04 -5.35
N LYS A 391 -31.92 24.16 -6.69
CA LYS A 391 -31.91 25.46 -7.38
C LYS A 391 -33.23 26.23 -7.21
N ALA A 392 -34.36 25.55 -7.10
CA ALA A 392 -35.66 26.20 -6.88
C ALA A 392 -35.83 26.77 -5.46
N ASP A 393 -35.06 26.27 -4.49
CA ASP A 393 -35.15 26.63 -3.07
C ASP A 393 -34.09 27.65 -2.61
N THR A 394 -33.31 28.22 -3.52
CA THR A 394 -32.22 29.17 -3.20
C THR A 394 -31.99 30.20 -4.30
N GLU A 395 -31.64 31.44 -3.91
CA GLU A 395 -31.26 32.54 -4.81
C GLU A 395 -29.72 32.70 -4.90
N ASP A 396 -28.94 31.74 -4.39
CA ASP A 396 -27.48 31.77 -4.41
C ASP A 396 -26.93 31.51 -5.83
N GLU A 397 -26.73 32.59 -6.57
CA GLU A 397 -26.07 32.66 -7.87
C GLU A 397 -24.71 31.91 -7.93
N GLY A 398 -23.95 31.88 -6.83
CA GLY A 398 -22.70 31.14 -6.74
C GLY A 398 -22.92 29.64 -6.75
N LEU A 399 -23.87 29.17 -5.94
CA LEU A 399 -24.33 27.79 -5.89
C LEU A 399 -24.99 27.34 -7.20
N HIS A 400 -25.83 28.18 -7.82
CA HIS A 400 -26.47 27.90 -9.11
C HIS A 400 -25.45 27.54 -10.18
N ARG A 401 -24.39 28.34 -10.36
CA ARG A 401 -23.32 28.05 -11.33
C ARG A 401 -22.60 26.73 -11.07
N MET A 402 -22.37 26.39 -9.80
CA MET A 402 -21.72 25.12 -9.43
C MET A 402 -22.64 23.92 -9.67
N LEU A 403 -23.94 24.08 -9.40
CA LEU A 403 -24.97 23.09 -9.66
C LEU A 403 -25.18 22.85 -11.17
N ASP A 404 -25.20 23.90 -11.98
CA ASP A 404 -25.34 23.79 -13.45
C ASP A 404 -24.16 23.06 -14.07
N GLY A 405 -22.92 23.45 -13.75
CA GLY A 405 -21.73 22.74 -14.24
C GLY A 405 -21.64 21.28 -13.74
N THR A 406 -22.30 20.95 -12.62
CA THR A 406 -22.43 19.56 -12.16
C THR A 406 -23.54 18.83 -12.95
N HIS A 407 -24.68 19.48 -13.20
CA HIS A 407 -25.78 18.94 -14.00
C HIS A 407 -25.34 18.61 -15.42
N ASP A 408 -24.59 19.50 -16.07
CA ASP A 408 -24.04 19.31 -17.41
C ASP A 408 -23.13 18.08 -17.50
N ARG A 409 -22.33 17.85 -16.45
CA ARG A 409 -21.49 16.67 -16.32
C ARG A 409 -22.30 15.40 -16.11
N LEU A 410 -23.37 15.42 -15.32
CA LEU A 410 -24.30 14.28 -15.22
C LEU A 410 -24.95 13.97 -16.58
N ASP A 411 -25.25 15.00 -17.37
CA ASP A 411 -25.84 14.85 -18.70
C ASP A 411 -24.88 14.17 -19.68
N VAL A 412 -23.57 14.48 -19.62
CA VAL A 412 -22.51 13.75 -20.36
C VAL A 412 -22.33 12.32 -19.85
N MET A 413 -22.45 12.08 -18.55
CA MET A 413 -22.39 10.72 -17.99
C MET A 413 -23.58 9.85 -18.43
N ILE A 414 -24.75 10.45 -18.64
CA ILE A 414 -25.96 9.78 -19.16
C ILE A 414 -25.89 9.59 -20.68
N ASP A 415 -25.33 10.57 -21.41
CA ASP A 415 -25.17 10.57 -22.86
C ASP A 415 -23.80 11.15 -23.27
N PRO A 416 -22.77 10.29 -23.45
CA PRO A 416 -21.43 10.72 -23.80
C PRO A 416 -21.31 11.47 -25.13
N SER A 417 -22.34 11.45 -26.00
CA SER A 417 -22.31 12.21 -27.26
C SER A 417 -22.32 13.73 -27.02
N LYS A 418 -22.95 14.19 -25.92
CA LYS A 418 -23.02 15.59 -25.49
C LYS A 418 -21.67 16.23 -25.17
N ALA A 419 -20.64 15.42 -24.87
CA ALA A 419 -19.30 15.94 -24.54
C ALA A 419 -18.73 16.84 -25.66
N LYS A 420 -18.98 16.49 -26.92
CA LYS A 420 -18.52 17.26 -28.08
C LYS A 420 -19.35 18.53 -28.32
N GLU A 421 -20.59 18.56 -27.83
CA GLU A 421 -21.44 19.75 -27.93
C GLU A 421 -20.99 20.78 -26.89
N GLN A 422 -20.70 20.33 -25.66
CA GLN A 422 -20.16 21.18 -24.58
C GLN A 422 -18.72 21.65 -24.81
N GLU A 423 -17.86 20.87 -25.48
CA GLU A 423 -16.50 21.29 -25.84
C GLU A 423 -16.48 22.52 -26.78
N ASN A 424 -17.53 22.66 -27.60
CA ASN A 424 -17.70 23.76 -28.55
C ASN A 424 -18.47 24.97 -28.00
N ASP A 425 -18.92 24.95 -26.74
CA ASP A 425 -19.56 26.10 -26.10
C ASP A 425 -18.52 27.12 -25.56
N PRO A 426 -18.45 28.36 -26.09
CA PRO A 426 -17.54 29.39 -25.59
C PRO A 426 -17.86 29.84 -24.13
N ASN A 427 -19.02 29.50 -23.58
CA ASN A 427 -19.38 29.76 -22.18
C ASN A 427 -19.00 28.60 -21.22
N SER A 428 -18.36 27.53 -21.70
CA SER A 428 -17.85 26.40 -20.91
C SER A 428 -16.69 26.81 -19.96
N GLN A 429 -17.03 27.53 -18.88
CA GLN A 429 -16.05 28.11 -17.94
C GLN A 429 -15.51 27.13 -16.88
N ASN A 430 -16.07 25.92 -16.74
CA ASN A 430 -15.88 25.11 -15.52
C ASN A 430 -14.66 24.16 -15.50
N ARG A 431 -13.75 24.27 -16.49
CA ARG A 431 -12.59 23.37 -16.70
C ARG A 431 -11.59 23.29 -15.54
N GLY A 432 -11.58 24.30 -14.65
CA GLY A 432 -10.73 24.29 -13.45
C GLY A 432 -11.23 23.35 -12.35
N ILE A 433 -12.56 23.19 -12.24
CA ILE A 433 -13.22 22.44 -11.19
C ILE A 433 -13.30 20.94 -11.53
N GLU A 434 -13.38 20.60 -12.81
CA GLU A 434 -13.31 19.23 -13.33
C GLU A 434 -12.05 18.49 -12.87
N ASN A 435 -10.89 19.16 -12.94
CA ASN A 435 -9.60 18.60 -12.55
C ASN A 435 -9.50 18.36 -11.02
N LEU A 436 -10.12 19.23 -10.22
CA LEU A 436 -10.15 19.10 -8.76
C LEU A 436 -10.99 17.88 -8.33
N PHE A 437 -12.20 17.71 -8.88
CA PHE A 437 -13.06 16.59 -8.54
C PHE A 437 -12.58 15.24 -9.08
N ASN A 438 -12.01 15.21 -10.29
CA ASN A 438 -11.49 13.99 -10.89
C ASN A 438 -10.33 13.36 -10.08
N GLY A 439 -9.47 14.18 -9.46
CA GLY A 439 -8.36 13.69 -8.63
C GLY A 439 -8.77 13.17 -7.25
N LEU A 440 -9.82 13.76 -6.66
CA LEU A 440 -10.25 13.46 -5.28
C LEU A 440 -11.19 12.24 -5.21
N PHE A 441 -12.25 12.21 -6.04
CA PHE A 441 -13.37 11.28 -5.84
C PHE A 441 -13.35 10.07 -6.80
N ASN A 442 -12.64 10.14 -7.93
CA ASN A 442 -12.65 9.07 -8.95
C ASN A 442 -11.61 7.95 -8.68
N ARG A 443 -11.54 7.47 -7.44
CA ARG A 443 -10.60 6.40 -7.02
C ARG A 443 -11.13 4.97 -7.20
N GLY A 444 -12.43 4.80 -7.49
CA GLY A 444 -13.11 3.51 -7.43
C GLY A 444 -13.07 2.63 -8.69
N ASN A 445 -12.66 3.14 -9.86
CA ASN A 445 -12.95 2.47 -11.14
C ASN A 445 -11.76 2.32 -12.11
N ARG A 446 -10.53 2.22 -11.58
CA ARG A 446 -9.29 2.19 -12.39
C ARG A 446 -8.77 0.79 -12.79
N ASN A 447 -9.57 -0.27 -12.54
CA ASN A 447 -9.22 -1.66 -12.89
C ASN A 447 -10.26 -2.31 -13.83
N LYS A 448 -10.43 -1.75 -15.04
CA LYS A 448 -11.05 -2.42 -16.21
C LYS A 448 -10.50 -1.87 -17.54
N GLU A 449 -9.25 -2.21 -17.84
CA GLU A 449 -8.72 -2.35 -19.21
C GLU A 449 -7.88 -3.64 -19.26
#